data_AF-A0A0R3Q3G9-F1
#
_entry.id   AF-A0A0R3Q3G9-F1
#
_cell.length_a   1.000
_cell.length_b   1.000
_cell.length_c   1.000
_cell.angle_alpha   90.00
_cell.angle_beta   90.00
_cell.angle_gamma   90.00
#
_symmetry.space_group_name_H-M   'P 1'
#
loop_
_entity.id
_entity.type
_entity.pdbx_description
1 polymer ?
#
loop_
_entity_poly.entity_id
_entity_poly.type
_entity_poly.pdbx_seq_one_letter_code
_entity_poly.pdbx_strand_id
1 'polypeptide(L)'
;MEGATCIRAMQLALFSKTILLLMLIIFVGIMEARGGRRAGKSKGKSNLQFAQVAEFSLVHTQLADSKSAHIVTGSHFSQTFRLGYKLVLICKAKGTPRPTIKWYKEGAEMLPKKNTHVSTSLLD
;
A
#
# COMPACT_ATOMS: atom_id res chain seq x y z
N MET A 1 -8.00 5.45 66.86
CA MET A 1 -6.75 5.22 66.10
C MET A 1 -6.99 4.67 64.68
N GLU A 2 -8.24 4.61 64.19
CA GLU A 2 -8.60 3.96 62.91
C GLU A 2 -8.57 4.88 61.68
N GLY A 3 -8.57 6.20 61.87
CA GLY A 3 -8.56 7.16 60.75
C GLY A 3 -7.22 7.22 59.99
N ALA A 4 -6.10 7.07 60.71
CA ALA A 4 -4.76 7.15 60.12
C ALA A 4 -4.42 5.94 59.23
N THR A 5 -4.96 4.76 59.54
CA THR A 5 -4.79 3.54 58.73
C THR A 5 -5.62 3.60 57.44
N CYS A 6 -6.84 4.14 57.48
CA CYS A 6 -7.67 4.36 56.29
C CYS A 6 -7.04 5.36 55.31
N ILE A 7 -6.48 6.46 55.82
CA ILE A 7 -5.79 7.46 54.98
C ILE A 7 -4.54 6.84 54.33
N ARG A 8 -3.74 6.06 55.09
CA ARG A 8 -2.57 5.36 54.52
C ARG A 8 -2.98 4.31 53.50
N ALA A 9 -4.06 3.57 53.72
CA ALA A 9 -4.59 2.60 52.77
C ALA A 9 -5.10 3.27 51.48
N MET A 10 -5.78 4.41 51.59
CA MET A 10 -6.26 5.16 50.44
C MET A 10 -5.10 5.79 49.67
N GLN A 11 -4.09 6.34 50.35
CA GLN A 11 -2.87 6.85 49.72
C GLN A 11 -2.11 5.72 49.01
N LEU A 12 -1.91 4.56 49.64
CA LEU A 12 -1.28 3.38 49.02
C LEU A 12 -2.05 2.88 47.79
N ALA A 13 -3.39 2.87 47.84
CA ALA A 13 -4.23 2.50 46.70
C ALA A 13 -4.13 3.53 45.56
N LEU A 14 -4.04 4.82 45.86
CA LEU A 14 -3.81 5.87 44.88
C LEU A 14 -2.40 5.77 44.27
N PHE A 15 -1.37 5.56 45.08
CA PHE A 15 0.01 5.33 44.62
C PHE A 15 0.11 4.08 43.73
N SER A 16 -0.54 2.98 44.13
CA SER A 16 -0.62 1.75 43.34
C SER A 16 -1.28 1.98 41.99
N LYS A 17 -2.40 2.73 41.95
CA LYS A 17 -3.09 3.10 40.69
C LYS A 17 -2.26 4.03 39.81
N THR A 18 -1.55 5.00 40.39
CA THR A 18 -0.65 5.87 39.61
C THR A 18 0.54 5.12 39.04
N ILE A 19 1.12 4.18 39.80
CA ILE A 19 2.21 3.32 39.33
C ILE A 19 1.71 2.41 38.20
N LEU A 20 0.51 1.81 38.35
CA LEU A 20 -0.09 0.97 37.31
C LEU A 20 -0.37 1.75 36.02
N LEU A 21 -0.88 3.00 36.13
CA LEU A 21 -1.14 3.87 34.98
C LEU A 21 0.16 4.25 34.25
N LEU A 22 1.21 4.62 34.99
CA LEU A 22 2.53 4.91 34.41
C LEU A 22 3.13 3.69 33.71
N MET A 23 3.00 2.50 34.30
CA MET A 23 3.44 1.24 33.67
C MET A 23 2.70 0.93 32.38
N LEU A 24 1.39 1.19 32.32
CA LEU A 24 0.58 1.02 31.10
C LEU A 24 1.00 2.00 29.99
N ILE A 25 1.25 3.27 30.33
CA ILE A 25 1.70 4.28 29.36
C ILE A 25 3.07 3.90 28.77
N ILE A 26 4.00 3.47 29.63
CA ILE A 26 5.34 3.00 29.20
C ILE A 26 5.20 1.75 28.32
N PHE A 27 4.34 0.80 28.68
CA PHE A 27 4.12 -0.42 27.89
C PHE A 27 3.57 -0.12 26.48
N VAL A 28 2.59 0.77 26.38
CA VAL A 28 2.04 1.21 25.08
C VAL A 28 3.11 1.92 24.24
N GLY A 29 3.92 2.80 24.84
CA GLY A 29 5.04 3.45 24.15
C GLY A 29 6.11 2.47 23.65
N ILE A 30 6.39 1.41 24.40
CA ILE A 30 7.31 0.33 23.97
C ILE A 30 6.70 -0.48 22.81
N MET A 31 5.38 -0.72 22.81
CA MET A 31 4.71 -1.41 21.70
C MET A 31 4.76 -0.60 20.40
N GLU A 32 4.62 0.73 20.48
CA GLU A 32 4.84 1.67 19.36
C GLU A 32 6.28 1.56 18.83
N ALA A 33 7.27 1.47 19.73
CA ALA A 33 8.69 1.35 19.37
C ALA A 33 9.08 -0.01 18.75
N ARG A 34 8.21 -1.04 18.84
CA ARG A 34 8.40 -2.35 18.19
C ARG A 34 7.73 -2.42 16.81
N GLY A 35 6.88 -1.45 16.45
CA GLY A 35 6.23 -1.35 15.14
C GLY A 35 7.11 -0.81 14.01
N GLY A 36 8.36 -0.46 14.28
CA GLY A 36 9.20 0.31 13.35
C GLY A 36 10.61 -0.23 13.11
N ARG A 37 10.80 -1.54 12.88
CA ARG A 37 12.05 -2.07 12.30
C ARG A 37 11.80 -3.28 11.39
N ARG A 38 11.38 -3.03 10.15
CA ARG A 38 11.78 -3.89 9.03
C ARG A 38 13.03 -3.32 8.36
N ALA A 39 14.13 -3.25 9.10
CA ALA A 39 15.47 -3.13 8.53
C ALA A 39 16.15 -4.48 8.71
N GLY A 40 15.71 -5.47 7.92
CA GLY A 40 16.37 -6.76 7.81
C GLY A 40 17.73 -6.57 7.15
N LYS A 41 18.79 -6.62 7.96
CA LYS A 41 20.17 -6.77 7.47
C LYS A 41 20.34 -8.22 6.99
N SER A 42 19.82 -8.53 5.81
CA SER A 42 20.15 -9.78 5.13
C SER A 42 21.49 -9.60 4.43
N LYS A 43 22.54 -10.18 5.01
CA LYS A 43 23.78 -10.52 4.31
C LYS A 43 23.50 -11.81 3.53
N GLY A 44 22.55 -11.76 2.62
CA GLY A 44 22.21 -12.84 1.70
C GLY A 44 22.95 -12.60 0.39
N LYS A 45 23.96 -13.42 0.12
CA LYS A 45 24.40 -13.67 -1.26
C LYS A 45 23.28 -14.44 -1.95
N SER A 46 22.21 -13.75 -2.28
CA SER A 46 21.23 -14.22 -3.26
C SER A 46 21.12 -13.11 -4.29
N ASN A 47 21.16 -13.52 -5.56
CA ASN A 47 21.00 -12.67 -6.72
C ASN A 47 19.62 -11.97 -6.71
N LEU A 48 19.42 -10.99 -5.82
CA LEU A 48 18.35 -10.00 -5.90
C LEU A 48 18.77 -8.92 -6.89
N GLN A 49 18.87 -9.36 -8.14
CA GLN A 49 18.54 -8.54 -9.30
C GLN A 49 17.18 -7.91 -8.98
N PHE A 50 17.08 -6.60 -8.77
CA PHE A 50 15.85 -5.75 -8.72
C PHE A 50 16.01 -4.46 -7.89
N ALA A 51 17.16 -4.18 -7.26
CA ALA A 51 17.40 -2.88 -6.62
C ALA A 51 17.87 -1.75 -7.57
N GLN A 52 18.09 -2.02 -8.87
CA GLN A 52 18.39 -0.98 -9.86
C GLN A 52 17.11 -0.55 -10.58
N VAL A 53 16.41 0.40 -9.98
CA VAL A 53 15.48 1.31 -10.67
C VAL A 53 16.26 2.44 -11.39
N ALA A 54 17.56 2.28 -11.64
CA ALA A 54 18.40 3.29 -12.29
C ALA A 54 18.67 3.02 -13.78
N GLU A 55 18.30 1.87 -14.29
CA GLU A 55 18.19 1.62 -15.72
C GLU A 55 16.92 0.80 -15.91
N PHE A 56 15.80 1.44 -16.25
CA PHE A 56 15.01 0.85 -17.32
C PHE A 56 15.90 0.97 -18.55
N SER A 57 16.91 0.11 -18.61
CA SER A 57 17.73 -0.07 -19.77
C SER A 57 16.70 -0.32 -20.84
N LEU A 58 16.66 0.61 -21.79
CA LEU A 58 16.08 0.41 -23.10
C LEU A 58 16.84 -0.75 -23.74
N VAL A 59 16.77 -1.94 -23.15
CA VAL A 59 16.86 -3.18 -23.87
C VAL A 59 15.59 -3.16 -24.69
N HIS A 60 15.70 -2.40 -25.77
CA HIS A 60 15.01 -2.66 -27.00
C HIS A 60 15.22 -4.15 -27.21
N THR A 61 14.22 -4.94 -26.80
CA THR A 61 14.01 -6.26 -27.37
C THR A 61 13.88 -5.96 -28.86
N GLN A 62 15.00 -5.99 -29.58
CA GLN A 62 15.13 -5.84 -31.04
C GLN A 62 14.55 -7.10 -31.71
N LEU A 63 13.39 -7.53 -31.20
CA LEU A 63 12.51 -8.61 -31.63
C LEU A 63 11.08 -8.40 -31.07
N ALA A 64 10.77 -7.24 -30.47
CA ALA A 64 9.39 -6.79 -30.45
C ALA A 64 9.09 -6.36 -31.88
N ASP A 65 8.47 -7.25 -32.67
CA ASP A 65 7.88 -6.87 -33.94
C ASP A 65 7.17 -5.53 -33.73
N SER A 66 7.42 -4.56 -34.60
CA SER A 66 6.79 -3.23 -34.60
C SER A 66 5.26 -3.29 -34.48
N LYS A 67 4.69 -4.46 -34.76
CA LYS A 67 3.28 -4.81 -34.65
C LYS A 67 2.83 -5.27 -33.26
N SER A 68 3.71 -5.49 -32.29
CA SER A 68 3.34 -6.00 -30.96
C SER A 68 2.57 -4.97 -30.13
N ALA A 69 1.75 -5.49 -29.20
CA ALA A 69 0.92 -4.67 -28.34
C ALA A 69 1.78 -3.88 -27.33
N HIS A 70 1.65 -2.56 -27.35
CA HIS A 70 2.31 -1.68 -26.38
C HIS A 70 1.35 -0.60 -25.87
N ILE A 71 1.56 -0.17 -24.62
CA ILE A 71 0.78 0.90 -24.00
C ILE A 71 1.36 2.25 -24.47
N VAL A 72 0.52 3.07 -25.10
CA VAL A 72 0.86 4.41 -25.57
C VAL A 72 0.63 5.46 -24.48
N THR A 73 -0.42 5.30 -23.67
CA THR A 73 -0.77 6.27 -22.63
C THR A 73 -1.64 5.61 -21.57
N GLY A 74 -1.48 5.98 -20.30
CA GLY A 74 -2.34 5.52 -19.21
C GLY A 74 -2.53 6.55 -18.11
N SER A 75 -3.50 6.32 -17.23
CA SER A 75 -3.65 7.06 -15.97
C SER A 75 -2.46 6.85 -15.04
N HIS A 76 -2.19 7.82 -14.16
CA HIS A 76 -1.09 7.76 -13.21
C HIS A 76 -1.25 6.59 -12.21
N PHE A 77 -0.13 5.96 -11.83
CA PHE A 77 -0.13 4.78 -10.95
C PHE A 77 -0.61 5.08 -9.53
N SER A 78 -0.41 6.30 -9.04
CA SER A 78 -0.86 6.72 -7.70
C SER A 78 -1.63 8.04 -7.79
N GLN A 79 -2.96 7.98 -7.70
CA GLN A 79 -3.82 9.15 -7.77
C GLN A 79 -4.80 9.12 -6.60
N THR A 80 -4.85 10.21 -5.82
CA THR A 80 -5.88 10.42 -4.79
C THR A 80 -7.17 10.89 -5.46
N PHE A 81 -8.30 10.31 -5.06
CA PHE A 81 -9.60 10.61 -5.67
C PHE A 81 -10.67 10.85 -4.61
N ARG A 82 -11.59 11.78 -4.87
CA ARG A 82 -12.64 12.17 -3.93
C ARG A 82 -13.81 11.20 -3.96
N LEU A 83 -14.23 10.74 -2.79
CA LEU A 83 -15.40 9.87 -2.63
C LEU A 83 -16.68 10.57 -3.11
N GLY A 84 -17.59 9.80 -3.72
CA GLY A 84 -18.87 10.29 -4.27
C GLY A 84 -18.79 10.84 -5.69
N TYR A 85 -17.61 10.92 -6.29
CA TYR A 85 -17.41 11.37 -7.69
C TYR A 85 -17.12 10.18 -8.63
N LYS A 86 -17.25 10.41 -9.94
CA LYS A 86 -16.95 9.41 -10.97
C LYS A 86 -15.45 9.33 -11.23
N LEU A 87 -14.84 8.19 -10.91
CA LEU A 87 -13.44 7.89 -11.27
C LEU A 87 -13.34 7.44 -12.74
N VAL A 88 -12.37 7.98 -13.47
CA VAL A 88 -12.09 7.61 -14.87
C VAL A 88 -10.62 7.18 -14.98
N LEU A 89 -10.41 5.93 -15.36
CA LEU A 89 -9.08 5.38 -15.65
C LEU A 89 -8.92 5.20 -17.15
N ILE A 90 -7.78 5.64 -17.68
CA ILE A 90 -7.47 5.62 -19.10
C ILE A 90 -6.32 4.64 -19.33
N CYS A 91 -6.46 3.82 -20.37
CA CYS A 91 -5.39 2.99 -20.91
C CYS A 91 -5.54 2.98 -22.43
N LYS A 92 -4.50 3.40 -23.15
CA LYS A 92 -4.41 3.42 -24.60
C LYS A 92 -3.29 2.48 -25.01
N ALA A 93 -3.61 1.48 -25.83
CA ALA A 93 -2.65 0.53 -26.36
C ALA A 93 -2.75 0.45 -27.88
N LYS A 94 -1.62 0.22 -28.55
CA LYS A 94 -1.51 0.01 -29.99
C LYS A 94 -0.86 -1.34 -30.27
N GLY A 95 -1.27 -1.99 -31.35
CA GLY A 95 -0.74 -3.29 -31.76
C GLY A 95 -1.54 -3.86 -32.94
N THR A 96 -0.94 -4.84 -33.61
CA THR A 96 -1.45 -5.58 -34.76
C THR A 96 -1.16 -7.07 -34.52
N PRO A 97 -2.15 -7.90 -34.17
CA PRO A 97 -3.59 -7.61 -34.11
C PRO A 97 -3.97 -6.66 -32.96
N ARG A 98 -5.16 -6.05 -33.07
CA ARG A 98 -5.65 -5.05 -32.11
C ARG A 98 -5.60 -5.59 -30.67
N PRO A 99 -5.00 -4.86 -29.72
CA PRO A 99 -4.88 -5.32 -28.34
C PRO A 99 -6.22 -5.29 -27.60
N THR A 100 -6.42 -6.27 -26.73
CA THR A 100 -7.56 -6.34 -25.80
C THR A 100 -7.12 -5.83 -24.43
N ILE A 101 -7.87 -4.87 -23.88
CA ILE A 101 -7.58 -4.29 -22.56
C ILE A 101 -8.46 -4.96 -21.50
N LYS A 102 -7.82 -5.49 -20.45
CA LYS A 102 -8.49 -6.04 -19.27
C LYS A 102 -8.13 -5.23 -18.04
N TRP A 103 -9.11 -4.94 -17.21
CA TRP A 103 -8.94 -4.18 -15.96
C TRP A 103 -8.99 -5.12 -14.77
N TYR A 104 -8.17 -4.85 -13.75
CA TYR A 104 -8.13 -5.62 -12.51
C TYR A 104 -8.29 -4.69 -11.31
N LYS A 105 -9.06 -5.13 -10.32
CA LYS A 105 -9.20 -4.47 -9.01
C LYS A 105 -8.91 -5.51 -7.94
N GLU A 106 -7.96 -5.22 -7.04
CA GLU A 106 -7.62 -6.11 -5.91
C GLU A 106 -7.28 -7.55 -6.36
N GLY A 107 -6.68 -7.69 -7.54
CA GLY A 107 -6.30 -8.98 -8.13
C GLY A 107 -7.42 -9.71 -8.88
N ALA A 108 -8.65 -9.21 -8.88
CA ALA A 108 -9.78 -9.80 -9.63
C ALA A 108 -10.05 -9.05 -10.94
N GLU A 109 -10.36 -9.78 -12.02
CA GLU A 109 -10.76 -9.21 -13.30
C GLU A 109 -12.09 -8.45 -13.15
N MET A 110 -12.08 -7.18 -13.58
CA MET A 110 -13.23 -6.30 -13.51
C MET A 110 -14.17 -6.60 -14.66
N LEU A 111 -15.27 -7.28 -14.35
CA LEU A 111 -16.37 -7.47 -15.29
C LEU A 111 -17.26 -6.22 -15.34
N PRO A 112 -17.87 -5.91 -16.49
CA PRO A 112 -18.91 -4.89 -16.58
C PRO A 112 -20.03 -5.17 -15.57
N LYS A 113 -20.31 -4.20 -14.70
CA LYS A 113 -21.36 -4.26 -13.67
C LYS A 113 -22.17 -2.96 -13.73
N LYS A 114 -23.32 -2.90 -13.06
CA LYS A 114 -24.18 -1.68 -13.01
C LYS A 114 -23.42 -0.40 -12.62
N ASN A 115 -22.37 -0.51 -11.79
CA ASN A 115 -21.57 0.62 -11.30
C ASN A 115 -20.19 0.74 -11.98
N THR A 116 -19.88 -0.13 -12.94
CA THR A 116 -18.59 -0.16 -13.63
C THR A 116 -18.83 -0.07 -15.12
N HIS A 117 -18.55 1.09 -15.70
CA HIS A 117 -18.62 1.30 -17.14
C HIS A 117 -17.22 1.19 -17.74
N VAL A 118 -16.98 0.12 -18.50
CA VAL A 118 -15.76 -0.05 -19.28
C VAL A 118 -16.08 0.36 -20.72
N SER A 119 -15.63 1.54 -21.14
CA SER A 119 -15.73 1.97 -22.54
C SER A 119 -14.38 1.79 -23.23
N THR A 120 -14.30 0.84 -24.16
CA THR A 120 -13.15 0.70 -25.05
C THR A 120 -13.40 1.58 -26.28
N SER A 121 -13.00 2.85 -26.23
CA SER A 121 -13.07 3.74 -27.39
C SER A 121 -11.97 3.39 -28.39
N LEU A 122 -12.36 3.23 -29.66
CA LEU A 122 -11.46 3.12 -30.81
C LEU A 122 -10.65 4.41 -30.95
N LEU A 123 -9.34 4.29 -31.10
CA LEU A 123 -8.53 5.35 -31.70
C LEU A 123 -8.29 4.86 -33.12
N ASP A 124 -9.06 5.39 -34.06
CA ASP A 124 -8.70 5.37 -35.48
C ASP A 124 -7.40 6.16 -35.68
#